data_AF-A0A0L7M229-F1
#
_entry.id   AF-A0A0L7M229-F1
#
_cell.length_a   1.000
_cell.length_b   1.000
_cell.length_c   1.000
_cell.angle_alpha   90.00
_cell.angle_beta   90.00
_cell.angle_gamma   90.00
#
_symmetry.space_group_name_H-M   'P 1'
#
loop_
_entity.id
_entity.type
_entity.pdbx_description
1 polymer ?
#
loop_
_entity_poly.entity_id
_entity_poly.type
_entity_poly.pdbx_seq_one_letter_code
_entity_poly.pdbx_strand_id
1 'polypeptide(L)'
;MDSLEHLKEQERIVLLNILHNFEGKKCLFFEKSLHVMLSVILNDDDINKEHIENIFFVHKVNDINVNAINNISNVLFFLRPYFYEIKNIFEIIDKIEKSKSTKRKNNYVFIFVPYMSYLCKQEILKYNVLDIPLKIILFPLYFFPLYNDVYSLEIKNLFKEYYVDNDFSNLIFCSFSLMFLQFLFNGSFKNIKSIGNLAQFSSEQLIQLRRNHGPLIFNIQSPNDFQDRFL
;
A
#
# COMPACT_ATOMS: atom_id res chain seq x y z
N MET A 1 -13.93 20.98 12.32
CA MET A 1 -12.82 20.04 12.10
C MET A 1 -12.61 19.99 10.61
N ASP A 2 -11.42 20.38 10.15
CA ASP A 2 -11.10 20.37 8.73
C ASP A 2 -11.18 18.93 8.22
N SER A 3 -11.90 18.70 7.13
CA SER A 3 -12.09 17.35 6.55
C SER A 3 -10.78 16.64 6.24
N LEU A 4 -9.71 17.40 6.04
CA LEU A 4 -8.34 16.92 5.86
C LEU A 4 -7.79 16.25 7.13
N GLU A 5 -7.89 16.92 8.28
CA GLU A 5 -7.43 16.37 9.56
C GLU A 5 -8.19 15.09 9.88
N HIS A 6 -9.48 15.05 9.55
CA HIS A 6 -10.29 13.86 9.72
C HIS A 6 -9.80 12.69 8.86
N LEU A 7 -9.54 12.91 7.56
CA LEU A 7 -9.02 11.87 6.67
C LEU A 7 -7.65 11.38 7.14
N LYS A 8 -6.74 12.30 7.43
CA LYS A 8 -5.39 11.98 7.91
C LYS A 8 -5.45 11.16 9.20
N GLU A 9 -6.31 11.55 10.14
CA GLU A 9 -6.46 10.82 11.40
C GLU A 9 -7.09 9.44 11.19
N GLN A 10 -8.07 9.29 10.28
CA GLN A 10 -8.62 7.99 9.92
C GLN A 10 -7.56 7.07 9.32
N GLU A 11 -6.78 7.54 8.35
CA GLU A 11 -5.71 6.77 7.72
C GLU A 11 -4.61 6.41 8.73
N ARG A 12 -4.29 7.33 9.66
CA ARG A 12 -3.37 7.10 10.77
C ARG A 12 -3.86 6.00 11.70
N ILE A 13 -5.13 6.04 12.12
CA ILE A 13 -5.74 5.00 12.97
C ILE A 13 -5.66 3.63 12.28
N VAL A 14 -5.99 3.55 11.00
CA VAL A 14 -5.95 2.28 10.25
C VAL A 14 -4.52 1.76 10.14
N LEU A 15 -3.54 2.61 9.83
CA LEU A 15 -2.13 2.22 9.77
C LEU A 15 -1.62 1.75 11.14
N LEU A 16 -1.91 2.50 12.21
CA LEU A 16 -1.52 2.14 13.57
C LEU A 16 -2.14 0.81 13.99
N ASN A 17 -3.40 0.55 13.66
CA ASN A 17 -4.03 -0.74 13.91
C ASN A 17 -3.32 -1.89 13.19
N ILE A 18 -2.88 -1.68 11.95
CA ILE A 18 -2.09 -2.69 11.22
C ILE A 18 -0.76 -2.94 11.92
N LEU A 19 -0.05 -1.89 12.34
CA LEU A 19 1.24 -2.00 13.02
C LEU A 19 1.10 -2.67 14.39
N HIS A 20 0.12 -2.24 15.19
CA HIS A 20 -0.11 -2.72 16.54
C HIS A 20 -0.34 -4.24 16.63
N ASN A 21 -0.93 -4.83 15.58
CA ASN A 21 -1.14 -6.27 15.46
C ASN A 21 0.16 -7.10 15.38
N PHE A 22 1.32 -6.46 15.27
CA PHE A 22 2.64 -7.12 15.26
C PHE A 22 3.47 -6.66 16.44
N GLU A 23 3.39 -7.40 17.54
CA GLU A 23 4.14 -7.10 18.77
C GLU A 23 5.66 -7.23 18.57
N GLY A 24 6.41 -6.32 19.21
CA GLY A 24 7.87 -6.28 19.18
C GLY A 24 8.44 -5.39 18.07
N LYS A 25 9.76 -5.52 17.85
CA LYS A 25 10.52 -4.69 16.90
C LYS A 25 10.05 -4.93 15.47
N LYS A 26 9.92 -3.84 14.71
CA LYS A 26 9.45 -3.86 13.32
C LYS A 26 10.49 -3.26 12.38
N CYS A 27 10.64 -3.88 11.22
CA CYS A 27 11.39 -3.33 10.09
C CYS A 27 10.41 -3.10 8.94
N LEU A 28 10.42 -1.90 8.37
CA LEU A 28 9.50 -1.54 7.29
C LEU A 28 10.25 -1.42 5.97
N PHE A 29 9.66 -1.95 4.91
CA PHE A 29 10.13 -1.82 3.54
C PHE A 29 9.07 -1.13 2.70
N PHE A 30 9.45 -0.09 1.97
CA PHE A 30 8.52 0.68 1.14
C PHE A 30 8.86 0.60 -0.34
N GLU A 31 7.81 0.51 -1.16
CA GLU A 31 7.85 1.05 -2.51
C GLU A 31 8.12 2.57 -2.46
N LYS A 32 8.86 3.10 -3.44
CA LYS A 32 9.42 4.46 -3.43
C LYS A 32 8.35 5.56 -3.31
N SER A 33 7.14 5.36 -3.80
CA SER A 33 6.05 6.34 -3.69
C SER A 33 5.35 6.29 -2.33
N LEU A 34 5.22 5.10 -1.75
CA LEU A 34 4.49 4.90 -0.49
C LEU A 34 5.23 5.42 0.75
N HIS A 35 6.55 5.60 0.71
CA HIS A 35 7.28 6.15 1.87
C HIS A 35 6.78 7.54 2.29
N VAL A 36 6.26 8.35 1.36
CA VAL A 36 5.68 9.66 1.68
C VAL A 36 4.53 9.53 2.68
N MET A 37 3.82 8.40 2.66
CA MET A 37 2.78 8.06 3.62
C MET A 37 3.26 8.24 5.06
N LEU A 38 4.44 7.73 5.41
CA LEU A 38 4.93 7.77 6.78
C LEU A 38 5.08 9.20 7.27
N SER A 39 5.73 10.06 6.47
CA SER A 39 5.95 11.46 6.84
C SER A 39 4.65 12.28 6.90
N VAL A 40 3.63 11.88 6.14
CA VAL A 40 2.36 12.59 6.10
C VAL A 40 1.43 12.11 7.21
N ILE A 41 1.45 10.82 7.56
CA ILE A 41 0.43 10.19 8.39
C ILE A 41 0.92 9.87 9.80
N LEU A 42 2.19 9.49 9.99
CA LEU A 42 2.74 9.17 11.30
C LEU A 42 3.62 10.31 11.85
N ASN A 43 3.60 10.46 13.17
CA ASN A 43 4.51 11.35 13.89
C ASN A 43 5.65 10.53 14.53
N ASP A 44 6.73 11.19 14.98
CA ASP A 44 7.87 10.53 15.62
C ASP A 44 7.47 9.69 16.85
N ASP A 45 6.47 10.16 17.62
CA ASP A 45 5.90 9.43 18.75
C ASP A 45 5.27 8.10 18.33
N ASP A 46 4.63 8.06 17.17
CA ASP A 46 4.00 6.84 16.64
C ASP A 46 5.07 5.82 16.24
N ILE A 47 6.15 6.29 15.60
CA ILE A 47 7.28 5.46 15.19
C ILE A 47 7.93 4.79 16.42
N ASN A 48 8.13 5.57 17.49
CA ASN A 48 8.73 5.09 18.73
C ASN A 48 7.81 4.11 19.47
N LYS A 49 6.51 4.41 19.58
CA LYS A 49 5.53 3.55 20.26
C LYS A 49 5.35 2.21 19.54
N GLU A 50 5.38 2.21 18.22
CA GLU A 50 5.26 0.99 17.42
C GLU A 50 6.59 0.22 17.26
N HIS A 51 7.66 0.66 17.93
CA HIS A 51 8.97 0.00 17.90
C HIS A 51 9.51 -0.22 16.47
N ILE A 52 9.36 0.79 15.61
CA ILE A 52 9.90 0.77 14.25
C ILE A 52 11.39 1.12 14.33
N GLU A 53 12.27 0.15 14.04
CA GLU A 53 13.72 0.35 14.15
C GLU A 53 14.37 0.80 12.85
N ASN A 54 13.92 0.25 11.72
CA ASN A 54 14.53 0.49 10.42
C ASN A 54 13.49 0.64 9.32
N ILE A 55 13.76 1.56 8.39
CA ILE A 55 12.96 1.81 7.20
C ILE A 55 13.87 1.70 5.97
N PHE A 56 13.49 0.85 5.02
CA PHE A 56 14.23 0.59 3.79
C PHE A 56 13.33 0.72 2.56
N PHE A 57 13.95 0.72 1.38
CA PHE A 57 13.24 0.74 0.10
C PHE A 57 13.41 -0.58 -0.67
N VAL A 58 12.31 -1.10 -1.21
CA VAL A 58 12.27 -2.40 -1.92
C VAL A 58 13.19 -2.43 -3.15
N HIS A 59 13.31 -1.32 -3.88
CA HIS A 59 14.14 -1.24 -5.10
C HIS A 59 15.65 -1.21 -4.82
N LYS A 60 16.09 -1.04 -3.56
CA LYS A 60 17.51 -0.94 -3.17
C LYS A 60 18.02 -2.23 -2.52
N VAL A 61 17.78 -3.37 -3.18
CA VAL A 61 18.10 -4.72 -2.65
C VAL A 61 19.57 -4.87 -2.19
N ASN A 62 20.50 -4.14 -2.81
CA ASN A 62 21.93 -4.22 -2.51
C ASN A 62 22.38 -3.31 -1.36
N ASP A 63 21.61 -2.28 -1.04
CA ASP A 63 21.97 -1.30 0.01
C ASP A 63 21.45 -1.72 1.39
N ILE A 64 20.72 -2.84 1.47
CA ILE A 64 20.11 -3.32 2.70
C ILE A 64 21.18 -3.91 3.61
N ASN A 65 21.44 -3.22 4.72
CA ASN A 65 22.29 -3.71 5.78
C ASN A 65 21.54 -4.77 6.59
N VAL A 66 21.73 -6.03 6.22
CA VAL A 66 21.01 -7.17 6.83
C VAL A 66 21.34 -7.34 8.31
N ASN A 67 22.51 -6.89 8.77
CA ASN A 67 22.90 -6.93 10.18
C ASN A 67 21.98 -6.07 11.05
N ALA A 68 21.41 -4.99 10.50
CA ALA A 68 20.44 -4.15 11.20
C ALA A 68 19.09 -4.86 11.43
N ILE A 69 18.83 -5.95 10.70
CA ILE A 69 17.55 -6.68 10.69
C ILE A 69 17.63 -7.98 11.52
N ASN A 70 18.84 -8.44 11.87
CA ASN A 70 19.05 -9.73 12.54
C ASN A 70 18.27 -9.90 13.87
N ASN A 71 18.00 -8.81 14.58
CA ASN A 71 17.27 -8.82 15.86
C ASN A 71 15.78 -8.44 15.74
N ILE A 72 15.27 -8.34 14.51
CA ILE A 72 13.89 -7.91 14.22
C ILE A 72 13.05 -9.11 13.81
N SER A 73 11.96 -9.35 14.53
CA SER A 73 11.04 -10.46 14.26
C SER A 73 9.96 -10.14 13.22
N ASN A 74 9.56 -8.88 13.08
CA ASN A 74 8.48 -8.47 12.18
C ASN A 74 9.03 -7.65 11.01
N VAL A 75 8.85 -8.15 9.79
CA VAL A 75 9.30 -7.51 8.56
C VAL A 75 8.09 -7.23 7.68
N LEU A 76 7.73 -5.95 7.56
CA LEU A 76 6.53 -5.48 6.88
C LEU A 76 6.92 -4.81 5.57
N PHE A 77 6.28 -5.21 4.48
CA PHE A 77 6.48 -4.66 3.15
C PHE A 77 5.23 -3.89 2.71
N PHE A 78 5.34 -2.58 2.48
CA PHE A 78 4.30 -1.72 1.94
C PHE A 78 4.46 -1.61 0.42
N LEU A 79 3.47 -2.14 -0.30
CA LEU A 79 3.58 -2.45 -1.72
C LEU A 79 2.46 -1.82 -2.52
N ARG A 80 2.80 -1.26 -3.67
CA ARG A 80 1.83 -1.06 -4.76
C ARG A 80 1.59 -2.40 -5.49
N PRO A 81 0.50 -2.57 -6.24
CA PRO A 81 0.19 -3.79 -6.99
C PRO A 81 1.09 -4.02 -8.24
N TYR A 82 2.38 -3.68 -8.14
CA TYR A 82 3.39 -3.87 -9.17
C TYR A 82 4.03 -5.25 -9.06
N PHE A 83 3.54 -6.19 -9.88
CA PHE A 83 3.97 -7.59 -9.83
C PHE A 83 5.48 -7.78 -10.05
N TYR A 84 6.12 -6.89 -10.82
CA TYR A 84 7.55 -6.95 -11.11
C TYR A 84 8.44 -6.65 -9.89
N GLU A 85 7.91 -5.99 -8.85
CA GLU A 85 8.66 -5.73 -7.61
C GLU A 85 8.70 -6.95 -6.69
N ILE A 86 7.78 -7.91 -6.86
CA ILE A 86 7.68 -9.10 -6.01
C ILE A 86 8.98 -9.90 -6.01
N LYS A 87 9.65 -10.02 -7.16
CA LYS A 87 10.95 -10.69 -7.26
C LYS A 87 11.97 -10.06 -6.31
N ASN A 88 12.08 -8.74 -6.31
CA ASN A 88 13.03 -8.01 -5.45
C ASN A 88 12.73 -8.26 -3.97
N ILE A 89 11.45 -8.31 -3.59
CA ILE A 89 11.04 -8.61 -2.21
C ILE A 89 11.54 -9.99 -1.77
N PHE A 90 11.35 -11.02 -2.61
CA PHE A 90 11.84 -12.36 -2.28
C PHE A 90 13.37 -12.45 -2.25
N GLU A 91 14.08 -11.69 -3.10
CA GLU A 91 15.54 -11.56 -3.00
C GLU A 91 15.96 -10.92 -1.65
N ILE A 92 15.21 -9.93 -1.15
CA ILE A 92 15.43 -9.34 0.18
C ILE A 92 15.19 -10.37 1.28
N ILE A 93 14.06 -11.08 1.24
CA ILE A 93 13.70 -12.10 2.21
C ILE A 93 14.77 -13.19 2.27
N ASP A 94 15.23 -13.68 1.12
CA ASP A 94 16.29 -14.69 1.02
C ASP A 94 17.62 -14.19 1.64
N LYS A 95 18.00 -12.93 1.37
CA LYS A 95 19.16 -12.30 2.02
C LYS A 95 19.02 -12.24 3.54
N ILE A 96 17.84 -11.86 4.05
CA ILE A 96 17.54 -11.80 5.49
C ILE A 96 17.60 -13.19 6.12
N GLU A 97 16.96 -14.19 5.53
CA GLU A 97 16.98 -15.56 6.09
C GLU A 97 18.40 -16.17 6.07
N LYS A 98 19.21 -15.89 5.05
CA LYS A 98 20.59 -16.38 4.97
C LYS A 98 21.54 -15.76 5.98
N SER A 99 21.33 -14.51 6.38
CA SER A 99 22.22 -13.81 7.32
C SER A 99 21.90 -14.08 8.79
N LYS A 100 20.75 -14.69 9.08
CA LYS A 100 20.31 -14.91 10.45
C LYS A 100 21.21 -15.88 11.19
N SER A 101 21.63 -15.46 12.38
CA SER A 101 22.26 -16.32 13.38
C SER A 101 21.26 -17.26 14.07
N THR A 102 19.98 -16.87 14.10
CA THR A 102 18.94 -17.48 14.93
C THR A 102 18.01 -18.34 14.08
N LYS A 103 17.66 -19.54 14.55
CA LYS A 103 16.73 -20.46 13.84
C LYS A 103 15.26 -19.98 13.83
N ARG A 104 14.94 -18.83 14.43
CA ARG A 104 13.56 -18.32 14.51
C ARG A 104 13.19 -17.64 13.19
N LYS A 105 12.10 -18.12 12.56
CA LYS A 105 11.55 -17.51 11.35
C LYS A 105 11.00 -16.11 11.69
N ASN A 106 11.18 -15.17 10.76
CA ASN A 106 10.57 -13.85 10.87
C ASN A 106 9.10 -13.93 10.44
N ASN A 107 8.30 -13.02 10.96
CA ASN A 107 6.96 -12.75 10.48
C ASN A 107 7.08 -11.80 9.30
N TYR A 108 6.82 -12.32 8.11
CA TYR A 108 6.79 -11.51 6.89
C TYR A 108 5.36 -11.11 6.55
N VAL A 109 5.16 -9.83 6.31
CA VAL A 109 3.83 -9.26 6.09
C VAL A 109 3.87 -8.40 4.83
N PHE A 110 3.00 -8.69 3.87
CA PHE A 110 2.83 -7.89 2.66
C PHE A 110 1.56 -7.05 2.80
N ILE A 111 1.73 -5.74 2.84
CA ILE A 111 0.68 -4.75 2.97
C ILE A 111 0.50 -4.09 1.60
N PHE A 112 -0.51 -4.53 0.86
CA PHE A 112 -0.82 -4.01 -0.47
C PHE A 112 -1.69 -2.76 -0.39
N VAL A 113 -1.29 -1.74 -1.15
CA VAL A 113 -1.94 -0.43 -1.20
C VAL A 113 -2.45 -0.11 -2.61
N PRO A 114 -3.77 0.03 -2.82
CA PRO A 114 -4.86 -0.35 -1.91
C PRO A 114 -5.28 -1.83 -2.05
N TYR A 115 -4.86 -2.50 -3.12
CA TYR A 115 -5.32 -3.83 -3.50
C TYR A 115 -4.13 -4.69 -3.95
N MET A 116 -4.33 -6.01 -3.96
CA MET A 116 -3.40 -6.97 -4.55
C MET A 116 -3.90 -7.39 -5.93
N SER A 117 -3.06 -7.26 -6.97
CA SER A 117 -3.41 -7.73 -8.32
C SER A 117 -3.25 -9.25 -8.44
N TYR A 118 -3.97 -9.85 -9.40
CA TYR A 118 -3.82 -11.28 -9.72
C TYR A 118 -2.37 -11.64 -10.09
N LEU A 119 -1.69 -10.77 -10.85
CA LEU A 119 -0.29 -10.97 -11.22
C LEU A 119 0.65 -10.95 -10.01
N CYS A 120 0.40 -10.07 -9.02
CA CYS A 120 1.15 -10.11 -7.76
C CYS A 120 0.96 -11.46 -7.06
N LYS A 121 -0.28 -11.97 -6.99
CA LYS A 121 -0.57 -13.29 -6.41
C LYS A 121 0.22 -14.40 -7.11
N GLN A 122 0.25 -14.40 -8.45
CA GLN A 122 1.00 -15.40 -9.23
C GLN A 122 2.51 -15.31 -8.98
N GLU A 123 3.09 -14.11 -8.98
CA GLU A 123 4.53 -13.94 -8.71
C GLU A 123 4.89 -14.30 -7.27
N ILE A 124 4.00 -14.07 -6.29
CA ILE A 124 4.20 -14.53 -4.91
C ILE A 124 4.29 -16.06 -4.86
N LEU A 125 3.33 -16.76 -5.48
CA LEU A 125 3.32 -18.24 -5.51
C LEU A 125 4.56 -18.80 -6.22
N LYS A 126 5.00 -18.12 -7.27
CA LYS A 126 6.19 -18.51 -8.04
C LYS A 126 7.49 -18.33 -7.27
N TYR A 127 7.64 -17.25 -6.51
CA TYR A 127 8.88 -16.95 -5.79
C TYR A 127 8.92 -17.44 -4.34
N ASN A 128 7.77 -17.74 -3.72
CA ASN A 128 7.72 -18.31 -2.37
C ASN A 128 8.03 -19.81 -2.32
N VAL A 129 9.12 -20.24 -2.97
CA VAL A 129 9.50 -21.66 -3.10
C VAL A 129 9.85 -22.31 -1.75
N LEU A 130 10.22 -21.49 -0.76
CA LEU A 130 10.63 -21.94 0.57
C LEU A 130 9.47 -22.07 1.57
N ASP A 131 8.22 -21.92 1.09
CA ASP A 131 6.98 -21.94 1.90
C ASP A 131 7.13 -21.09 3.16
N ILE A 132 7.63 -19.87 2.97
CA ILE A 132 7.79 -18.91 4.05
C ILE A 132 6.37 -18.49 4.47
N PRO A 133 6.04 -18.54 5.78
CA PRO A 133 4.73 -18.09 6.24
C PRO A 133 4.60 -16.58 5.97
N LEU A 134 3.67 -16.23 5.09
CA LEU A 134 3.41 -14.87 4.66
C LEU A 134 2.01 -14.44 5.07
N LYS A 135 1.90 -13.24 5.62
CA LYS A 135 0.61 -12.60 5.89
C LYS A 135 0.35 -11.52 4.86
N ILE A 136 -0.82 -11.53 4.24
CA ILE A 136 -1.22 -10.51 3.26
C ILE A 136 -2.29 -9.63 3.89
N ILE A 137 -2.07 -8.31 3.85
CA ILE A 137 -3.01 -7.29 4.32
C ILE A 137 -3.31 -6.37 3.15
N LEU A 138 -4.59 -6.04 2.97
CA LEU A 138 -5.01 -4.99 2.05
C LEU A 138 -5.24 -3.73 2.86
N PHE A 139 -4.59 -2.64 2.48
CA PHE A 139 -4.70 -1.37 3.17
C PHE A 139 -5.24 -0.32 2.21
N PRO A 140 -6.53 0.05 2.30
CA PRO A 140 -7.26 0.81 1.28
C PRO A 140 -6.93 2.31 1.31
N LEU A 141 -5.66 2.64 1.12
CA LEU A 141 -5.18 4.01 1.03
C LEU A 141 -5.23 4.50 -0.41
N TYR A 142 -5.96 5.60 -0.63
CA TYR A 142 -6.16 6.20 -1.95
C TYR A 142 -5.44 7.55 -2.03
N PHE A 143 -6.04 8.61 -1.50
CA PHE A 143 -5.52 9.97 -1.57
C PHE A 143 -4.67 10.33 -0.37
N PHE A 144 -3.47 10.84 -0.62
CA PHE A 144 -2.59 11.47 0.35
C PHE A 144 -2.94 12.94 0.53
N PRO A 145 -3.34 13.39 1.74
CA PRO A 145 -3.53 14.79 2.05
C PRO A 145 -2.16 15.49 2.19
N LEU A 146 -1.62 16.05 1.11
CA LEU A 146 -0.31 16.73 1.13
C LEU A 146 -0.42 18.13 1.74
N TYR A 147 -1.49 18.83 1.41
CA TYR A 147 -1.84 20.17 1.91
C TYR A 147 -3.36 20.26 2.08
N ASN A 148 -3.85 21.35 2.69
CA ASN A 148 -5.28 21.53 2.99
C ASN A 148 -6.21 21.41 1.78
N ASP A 149 -5.71 21.74 0.59
CA ASP A 149 -6.43 21.74 -0.69
C ASP A 149 -5.79 20.82 -1.75
N VAL A 150 -4.78 20.02 -1.37
CA VAL A 150 -4.05 19.16 -2.29
C VAL A 150 -4.10 17.70 -1.84
N TYR A 151 -4.79 16.89 -2.63
CA TYR A 151 -4.83 15.44 -2.50
C TYR A 151 -4.07 14.82 -3.67
N SER A 152 -3.08 13.98 -3.36
CA SER A 152 -2.27 13.28 -4.36
C SER A 152 -2.50 11.78 -4.29
N LEU A 153 -2.36 11.07 -5.40
CA LEU A 153 -2.29 9.60 -5.38
C LEU A 153 -0.87 9.09 -5.21
N GLU A 154 0.13 9.97 -5.32
CA GLU A 154 1.56 9.63 -5.30
C GLU A 154 1.88 8.42 -6.19
N ILE A 155 1.49 8.45 -7.48
CA ILE A 155 1.87 7.42 -8.46
C ILE A 155 2.94 8.01 -9.38
N LYS A 156 4.20 7.62 -9.15
CA LYS A 156 5.36 8.23 -9.84
C LYS A 156 5.42 7.92 -11.34
N ASN A 157 5.00 6.74 -11.76
CA ASN A 157 5.18 6.26 -13.14
C ASN A 157 3.97 6.51 -14.04
N LEU A 158 2.92 7.15 -13.53
CA LEU A 158 1.62 7.32 -14.19
C LEU A 158 1.75 7.88 -15.62
N PHE A 159 2.58 8.91 -15.80
CA PHE A 159 2.80 9.53 -17.11
C PHE A 159 3.45 8.57 -18.11
N LYS A 160 4.51 7.87 -17.71
CA LYS A 160 5.21 6.91 -18.56
C LYS A 160 4.30 5.73 -18.92
N GLU A 161 3.60 5.20 -17.93
CA GLU A 161 2.67 4.08 -18.10
C GLU A 161 1.65 4.38 -19.20
N TYR A 162 1.04 5.57 -19.22
CA TYR A 162 0.07 5.92 -20.27
C TYR A 162 0.70 6.27 -21.61
N TYR A 163 1.62 7.23 -21.62
CA TYR A 163 2.09 7.83 -22.88
C TYR A 163 3.14 6.99 -23.60
N VAL A 164 3.79 6.06 -22.90
CA VAL A 164 4.86 5.24 -23.45
C VAL A 164 4.46 3.77 -23.45
N ASP A 165 4.00 3.25 -22.30
CA ASP A 165 3.76 1.81 -22.14
C ASP A 165 2.33 1.38 -22.55
N ASN A 166 1.42 2.33 -22.81
CA ASN A 166 -0.01 2.09 -23.06
C ASN A 166 -0.71 1.27 -21.95
N ASP A 167 -0.28 1.42 -20.69
CA ASP A 167 -0.84 0.74 -19.54
C ASP A 167 -1.85 1.64 -18.80
N PHE A 168 -3.13 1.30 -18.88
CA PHE A 168 -4.23 2.06 -18.28
C PHE A 168 -4.58 1.62 -16.84
N SER A 169 -3.85 0.66 -16.26
CA SER A 169 -4.21 0.02 -14.98
C SER A 169 -4.36 1.03 -13.84
N ASN A 170 -3.39 1.94 -13.69
CA ASN A 170 -3.44 2.97 -12.65
C ASN A 170 -4.51 4.04 -12.91
N LEU A 171 -5.10 4.10 -14.12
CA LEU A 171 -6.13 5.09 -14.47
C LEU A 171 -7.48 4.68 -13.89
N ILE A 172 -7.71 3.37 -13.88
CA ILE A 172 -8.83 2.75 -13.18
C ILE A 172 -8.71 3.04 -11.68
N PHE A 173 -7.51 2.90 -11.09
CA PHE A 173 -7.28 3.28 -9.69
C PHE A 173 -7.56 4.77 -9.42
N CYS A 174 -7.26 5.67 -10.36
CA CYS A 174 -7.66 7.08 -10.24
C CYS A 174 -9.19 7.22 -10.13
N SER A 175 -9.95 6.47 -10.93
CA SER A 175 -11.43 6.46 -10.86
C SER A 175 -11.96 5.89 -9.54
N PHE A 176 -11.34 4.83 -9.01
CA PHE A 176 -11.65 4.33 -7.67
C PHE A 176 -11.39 5.38 -6.60
N SER A 177 -10.28 6.09 -6.69
CA SER A 177 -9.93 7.15 -5.75
C SER A 177 -10.93 8.31 -5.78
N LEU A 178 -11.39 8.71 -6.97
CA LEU A 178 -12.47 9.69 -7.11
C LEU A 178 -13.78 9.18 -6.50
N MET A 179 -14.08 7.89 -6.63
CA MET A 179 -15.25 7.30 -5.98
C MET A 179 -15.10 7.28 -4.45
N PHE A 180 -13.89 7.01 -3.95
CA PHE A 180 -13.56 7.07 -2.52
C PHE A 180 -13.77 8.48 -1.97
N LEU A 181 -13.40 9.52 -2.72
CA LEU A 181 -13.67 10.90 -2.33
C LEU A 181 -15.17 11.17 -2.13
N GLN A 182 -16.02 10.67 -3.03
CA GLN A 182 -17.47 10.81 -2.87
C GLN A 182 -18.01 10.07 -1.64
N PHE A 183 -17.43 8.91 -1.32
CA PHE A 183 -17.75 8.15 -0.12
C PHE A 183 -17.37 8.95 1.14
N LEU A 184 -16.14 9.47 1.19
CA LEU A 184 -15.62 10.27 2.31
C LEU A 184 -16.48 11.50 2.61
N PHE A 185 -16.90 12.23 1.57
CA PHE A 185 -17.72 13.42 1.72
C PHE A 185 -19.23 13.15 1.71
N ASN A 186 -19.64 11.88 1.77
CA ASN A 186 -21.03 11.44 1.75
C ASN A 186 -21.86 12.09 0.62
N GLY A 187 -21.26 12.28 -0.56
CA GLY A 187 -21.86 13.07 -1.63
C GLY A 187 -21.33 12.74 -3.01
N SER A 188 -22.23 12.60 -3.99
CA SER A 188 -21.86 12.34 -5.38
C SER A 188 -21.54 13.63 -6.13
N PHE A 189 -20.58 13.57 -7.05
CA PHE A 189 -20.33 14.66 -7.99
C PHE A 189 -21.53 14.80 -8.92
N LYS A 190 -22.24 15.92 -8.79
CA LYS A 190 -23.42 16.26 -9.61
C LYS A 190 -23.02 16.56 -11.05
N ASN A 191 -21.92 17.29 -11.22
CA ASN A 191 -21.43 17.73 -12.52
C ASN A 191 -19.99 17.27 -12.68
N ILE A 192 -19.72 16.43 -13.69
CA ILE A 192 -18.37 15.98 -14.04
C ILE A 192 -18.04 16.60 -15.39
N LYS A 193 -16.97 17.39 -15.44
CA LYS A 193 -16.43 17.97 -16.68
C LYS A 193 -15.05 17.40 -16.89
N SER A 194 -14.76 16.93 -18.09
CA SER A 194 -13.49 16.33 -18.46
C SER A 194 -12.99 16.90 -19.78
N ILE A 195 -11.69 17.15 -19.88
CA ILE A 195 -11.04 17.57 -21.12
C ILE A 195 -9.87 16.62 -21.38
N GLY A 196 -9.85 16.02 -22.58
CA GLY A 196 -8.84 15.04 -22.99
C GLY A 196 -9.24 13.58 -22.73
N ASN A 197 -8.63 12.67 -23.49
CA ASN A 197 -9.02 11.25 -23.54
C ASN A 197 -8.88 10.56 -22.18
N LEU A 198 -7.79 10.80 -21.45
CA LEU A 198 -7.54 10.18 -20.14
C LEU A 198 -8.55 10.65 -19.08
N ALA A 199 -8.86 11.95 -19.08
CA ALA A 199 -9.87 12.51 -18.16
C ALA A 199 -11.27 11.97 -18.48
N GLN A 200 -11.61 11.87 -19.78
CA GLN A 200 -12.87 11.28 -20.22
C GLN A 200 -12.96 9.81 -19.77
N PHE A 201 -11.91 9.01 -20.02
CA PHE A 201 -11.85 7.63 -19.56
C PHE A 201 -12.07 7.52 -18.05
N SER A 202 -11.34 8.30 -17.23
CA SER A 202 -11.51 8.24 -15.78
C SER A 202 -12.93 8.61 -15.32
N SER A 203 -13.56 9.57 -16.01
CA SER A 203 -14.94 9.97 -15.71
C SER A 203 -15.96 8.89 -16.08
N GLU A 204 -15.79 8.22 -17.21
CA GLU A 204 -16.64 7.12 -17.66
C GLU A 204 -16.50 5.92 -16.72
N GLN A 205 -15.26 5.58 -16.33
CA GLN A 205 -15.00 4.54 -15.33
C GLN A 205 -15.65 4.88 -13.99
N LEU A 206 -15.57 6.12 -13.51
CA LEU A 206 -16.27 6.54 -12.29
C LEU A 206 -17.78 6.36 -12.39
N ILE A 207 -18.39 6.69 -13.53
CA ILE A 207 -19.83 6.50 -13.77
C ILE A 207 -20.18 5.00 -13.78
N GLN A 208 -19.38 4.17 -14.42
CA GLN A 208 -19.56 2.72 -14.44
C GLN A 208 -19.46 2.10 -13.03
N LEU A 209 -18.45 2.51 -12.26
CA LEU A 209 -18.27 2.06 -10.87
C LEU A 209 -19.47 2.41 -9.99
N ARG A 210 -20.03 3.63 -10.13
CA ARG A 210 -21.25 4.03 -9.41
C ARG A 210 -22.45 3.14 -9.76
N ARG A 211 -22.62 2.79 -11.03
CA ARG A 211 -23.74 1.95 -11.48
C ARG A 211 -23.64 0.52 -10.94
N ASN A 212 -22.43 -0.03 -10.95
CA ASN A 212 -22.22 -1.44 -10.64
C ASN A 212 -22.17 -1.72 -9.14
N HIS A 213 -21.62 -0.78 -8.35
CA HIS A 213 -21.21 -1.10 -6.99
C HIS A 213 -21.55 -0.02 -5.94
N GLY A 214 -21.88 1.20 -6.36
CA GLY A 214 -22.13 2.32 -5.44
C GLY A 214 -20.91 2.68 -4.56
N PRO A 215 -21.04 3.68 -3.67
CA PRO A 215 -19.94 4.09 -2.77
C PRO A 215 -19.68 3.10 -1.62
N LEU A 216 -20.53 2.07 -1.44
CA LEU A 216 -20.45 1.12 -0.32
C LEU A 216 -19.30 0.10 -0.46
N ILE A 217 -18.60 0.02 -1.60
CA ILE A 217 -17.43 -0.85 -1.76
C ILE A 217 -16.38 -0.56 -0.68
N PHE A 218 -16.24 0.71 -0.28
CA PHE A 218 -15.24 1.11 0.72
C PHE A 218 -15.63 0.71 2.15
N ASN A 219 -16.90 0.37 2.43
CA ASN A 219 -17.32 -0.23 3.70
C ASN A 219 -16.84 -1.68 3.86
N ILE A 220 -16.38 -2.32 2.77
CA ILE A 220 -15.97 -3.73 2.75
C ILE A 220 -14.45 -3.89 2.96
N GLN A 221 -13.70 -2.79 3.07
CA GLN A 221 -12.25 -2.80 3.25
C GLN A 221 -11.84 -2.37 4.66
N SER A 222 -12.48 -2.90 5.71
CA SER A 222 -11.69 -3.15 6.93
C SER A 222 -10.45 -3.93 6.49
N PRO A 223 -9.22 -3.60 6.96
CA PRO A 223 -8.06 -4.43 6.65
C PRO A 223 -8.47 -5.86 6.95
N ASN A 224 -8.47 -6.73 5.91
CA ASN A 224 -9.06 -8.07 5.97
C ASN A 224 -8.81 -8.70 7.34
N ASP A 225 -9.84 -9.31 7.93
CA ASP A 225 -9.74 -10.03 9.20
C ASP A 225 -8.39 -10.73 9.24
N PHE A 226 -7.54 -10.26 10.16
CA PHE A 226 -6.10 -10.49 10.23
C PHE A 226 -5.71 -11.97 10.44
N GLN A 227 -6.65 -12.88 10.21
CA GLN A 227 -6.63 -14.32 10.44
C GLN A 227 -6.35 -15.14 9.18
N ASP A 228 -6.53 -14.57 7.98
CA ASP A 228 -6.20 -15.30 6.74
C ASP A 228 -4.68 -15.39 6.55
N ARG A 229 -4.12 -16.52 6.99
CA ARG A 229 -2.79 -16.95 6.55
C ARG A 229 -2.87 -17.19 5.04
N PHE A 230 -2.02 -16.51 4.29
CA PHE A 230 -1.88 -16.82 2.87
C PHE A 230 -1.11 -18.14 2.78
N LEU A 231 -1.88 -19.24 2.61
CA LEU A 231 -1.47 -20.64 2.43
C LEU A 231 -0.12 -21.03 3.07
#